data_AF-A0A959TEL5-F1
#
_entry.id   AF-A0A959TEL5-F1
#
_cell.length_a   1.000
_cell.length_b   1.000
_cell.length_c   1.000
_cell.angle_alpha   90.00
_cell.angle_beta   90.00
_cell.angle_gamma   90.00
#
_symmetry.space_group_name_H-M   'P 1'
#
loop_
_entity.id
_entity.type
_entity.pdbx_description
1 polymer ?
#
loop_
_entity_poly.entity_id
_entity_poly.type
_entity_poly.pdbx_seq_one_letter_code
_entity_poly.pdbx_strand_id
1 'polypeptide(L)'
;GTTAVLTRTNDEAIMATAMLNVAGLKARYVGGSDDFEVGKLRELRAFRQRMTREYPGIGLIPKETWEKVKLEFLDGLAGHPLRTDIEDLFHLFETSYKGRHDLAEWNTFVREIRISDAVRPEKGVVMVSTMHKSKGKEFTNVFIHLDGHVLDSDEARRLLYVACTRAMDSLHIHSNTPVLTDYQGLDLERVVDADEHSPPATIEYVLGMTEVNLGSCAYVSERIKKLRTGDELRPDVVQFSNNRAPGLGTAQGNVLLYSREFLGSAFGRFERNGYAIAGGRVEYIVEWYDKKKDRTYEVVLPRLSLRRSEATN
;
A
#
# COMPACT_ATOMS: atom_id res chain seq x y z
N GLY A 1 17.55 -3.04 15.58
CA GLY A 1 17.81 -2.86 14.15
C GLY A 1 16.51 -2.56 13.42
N THR A 2 16.50 -2.70 12.09
CA THR A 2 15.28 -2.69 11.27
C THR A 2 14.69 -4.10 11.21
N THR A 3 13.36 -4.23 11.17
CA THR A 3 12.68 -5.54 11.20
C THR A 3 11.69 -5.67 10.05
N ALA A 4 11.71 -6.81 9.36
CA ALA A 4 10.74 -7.14 8.32
C ALA A 4 10.00 -8.45 8.58
N VAL A 5 8.73 -8.49 8.20
CA VAL A 5 7.92 -9.71 8.06
C VAL A 5 7.62 -9.93 6.58
N LEU A 6 8.06 -11.06 6.04
CA LEU A 6 7.94 -11.40 4.63
C LEU A 6 6.98 -12.57 4.44
N THR A 7 5.97 -12.38 3.59
CA THR A 7 4.93 -13.39 3.32
C THR A 7 4.96 -13.83 1.86
N ARG A 8 4.23 -14.89 1.52
CA ARG A 8 4.10 -15.33 0.12
C ARG A 8 3.06 -14.50 -0.63
N THR A 9 1.94 -14.20 0.02
CA THR A 9 0.79 -13.52 -0.58
C THR A 9 0.50 -12.18 0.09
N ASN A 10 -0.18 -11.29 -0.64
CA ASN A 10 -0.61 -9.99 -0.09
C ASN A 10 -1.63 -10.18 1.05
N ASP A 11 -2.49 -11.19 0.97
CA ASP A 11 -3.50 -11.47 1.99
C ASP A 11 -2.85 -11.88 3.32
N GLU A 12 -1.82 -12.74 3.27
CA GLU A 12 -0.99 -13.07 4.44
C GLU A 12 -0.29 -11.82 5.00
N ALA A 13 0.22 -10.92 4.14
CA ALA A 13 0.86 -9.68 4.60
C ALA A 13 -0.12 -8.76 5.32
N ILE A 14 -1.36 -8.67 4.83
CA ILE A 14 -2.43 -7.90 5.46
C ILE A 14 -2.78 -8.50 6.84
N MET A 15 -2.93 -9.82 6.92
CA MET A 15 -3.21 -10.53 8.18
C MET A 15 -2.08 -10.34 9.19
N ALA A 16 -0.82 -10.54 8.78
CA ALA A 16 0.34 -10.37 9.64
C ALA A 16 0.44 -8.93 10.15
N THR A 17 0.20 -7.93 9.29
CA THR A 17 0.19 -6.52 9.69
C THR A 17 -0.87 -6.23 10.75
N ALA A 18 -2.08 -6.77 10.58
CA ALA A 18 -3.15 -6.59 11.55
C ALA A 18 -2.82 -7.27 12.89
N MET A 19 -2.32 -8.51 12.88
CA MET A 19 -1.93 -9.23 14.09
C MET A 19 -0.83 -8.51 14.88
N LEU A 20 0.19 -8.00 14.20
CA LEU A 20 1.27 -7.23 14.83
C LEU A 20 0.74 -5.94 15.50
N ASN A 21 -0.13 -5.21 14.80
CA ASN A 21 -0.73 -4.00 15.35
C ASN A 21 -1.63 -4.29 16.56
N VAL A 22 -2.38 -5.39 16.55
CA VAL A 22 -3.16 -5.86 17.72
C VAL A 22 -2.25 -6.20 18.90
N ALA A 23 -1.08 -6.77 18.64
CA ALA A 23 -0.06 -7.05 19.64
C ALA A 23 0.71 -5.78 20.12
N GLY A 24 0.32 -4.58 19.67
CA GLY A 24 0.95 -3.32 20.04
C GLY A 24 2.26 -3.01 19.30
N LEU A 25 2.63 -3.83 18.30
CA LEU A 25 3.78 -3.59 17.45
C LEU A 25 3.36 -2.72 16.26
N LYS A 26 3.98 -1.56 16.11
CA LYS A 26 3.72 -0.67 14.97
C LYS A 26 4.16 -1.38 13.68
N ALA A 27 3.19 -1.87 12.91
CA ALA A 27 3.44 -2.61 11.68
C ALA A 27 2.85 -1.89 10.47
N ARG A 28 3.62 -1.86 9.39
CA ARG A 28 3.26 -1.19 8.15
C ARG A 28 3.33 -2.16 6.97
N TYR A 29 2.18 -2.44 6.37
CA TYR A 29 2.12 -3.16 5.11
C TYR A 29 2.61 -2.27 3.95
N VAL A 30 3.62 -2.77 3.22
CA VAL A 30 4.19 -2.14 2.04
C VAL A 30 3.71 -2.91 0.81
N GLY A 31 2.45 -2.65 0.44
CA GLY A 31 1.82 -3.20 -0.77
C GLY A 31 0.35 -2.78 -0.93
N GLY A 32 -0.33 -3.33 -1.95
CA GLY A 32 -1.77 -3.13 -2.17
C GLY A 32 -2.16 -2.03 -3.17
N SER A 33 -1.25 -1.13 -3.56
CA SER A 33 -1.62 0.03 -4.41
C SER A 33 -0.57 0.39 -5.48
N ASP A 34 0.06 -0.61 -6.09
CA ASP A 34 1.10 -0.39 -7.12
C ASP A 34 0.53 -0.31 -8.56
N ASP A 35 -0.79 -0.18 -8.68
CA ASP A 35 -1.52 -0.23 -9.95
C ASP A 35 -1.81 1.16 -10.55
N PHE A 36 -1.23 2.22 -9.97
CA PHE A 36 -1.23 3.56 -10.53
C PHE A 36 0.17 4.20 -10.51
N GLU A 37 0.39 5.15 -11.42
CA GLU A 37 1.61 5.97 -11.46
C GLU A 37 1.59 6.97 -10.30
N VAL A 38 2.64 6.99 -9.48
CA VAL A 38 2.72 7.84 -8.29
C VAL A 38 2.54 9.32 -8.64
N GLY A 39 3.06 9.77 -9.79
CA GLY A 39 2.87 11.12 -10.32
C GLY A 39 1.40 11.52 -10.58
N LYS A 40 0.47 10.57 -10.60
CA LYS A 40 -0.98 10.83 -10.73
C LYS A 40 -1.68 11.10 -9.39
N LEU A 41 -0.99 10.94 -8.26
CA LEU A 41 -1.49 11.38 -6.95
C LEU A 41 -1.83 12.86 -6.99
N ARG A 42 -2.96 13.23 -6.39
CA ARG A 42 -3.41 14.62 -6.31
C ARG A 42 -2.36 15.52 -5.67
N GLU A 43 -1.70 15.05 -4.62
CA GLU A 43 -0.65 15.77 -3.89
C GLU A 43 0.56 16.07 -4.79
N LEU A 44 1.04 15.07 -5.55
CA LEU A 44 2.19 15.26 -6.44
C LEU A 44 1.86 16.07 -7.69
N ARG A 45 0.61 16.00 -8.17
CA ARG A 45 0.10 16.92 -9.21
C ARG A 45 0.09 18.37 -8.70
N ALA A 46 -0.33 18.59 -7.45
CA ALA A 46 -0.30 19.91 -6.82
C ALA A 46 1.14 20.42 -6.65
N PHE A 47 2.08 19.58 -6.21
CA PHE A 47 3.50 19.93 -6.18
C PHE A 47 4.02 20.31 -7.56
N ARG A 48 3.76 19.49 -8.59
CA ARG A 48 4.18 19.78 -9.97
C ARG A 48 3.66 21.13 -10.44
N GLN A 49 2.38 21.42 -10.21
CA GLN A 49 1.78 22.71 -10.58
C GLN A 49 2.44 23.88 -9.86
N ARG A 50 2.74 23.74 -8.56
CA ARG A 50 3.46 24.75 -7.78
C ARG A 50 4.85 24.97 -8.34
N MET A 51 5.61 23.91 -8.60
CA MET A 51 6.96 23.98 -9.14
C MET A 51 7.00 24.64 -10.53
N THR A 52 6.06 24.29 -11.43
CA THR A 52 5.94 24.93 -12.75
C THR A 52 5.61 26.43 -12.66
N ARG A 53 4.84 26.85 -11.64
CA ARG A 53 4.52 28.27 -11.43
C ARG A 53 5.72 29.05 -10.92
N GLU A 54 6.47 28.49 -9.99
CA GLU A 54 7.67 29.13 -9.41
C GLU A 54 8.86 29.11 -10.38
N TYR A 55 8.97 28.09 -11.22
CA TYR A 55 9.99 27.97 -12.25
C TYR A 55 9.37 27.53 -13.59
N PRO A 56 8.95 28.49 -14.43
CA PRO A 56 8.40 28.19 -15.76
C PRO A 56 9.48 27.87 -16.81
N GLY A 57 10.76 28.00 -16.45
CA GLY A 57 11.90 27.70 -17.32
C GLY A 57 12.04 26.20 -17.60
N ILE A 58 12.78 25.87 -18.67
CA ILE A 58 13.11 24.49 -19.04
C ILE A 58 14.48 24.13 -18.46
N GLY A 59 14.64 22.89 -18.02
CA GLY A 59 15.92 22.33 -17.60
C GLY A 59 16.17 22.41 -16.10
N LEU A 60 17.43 22.62 -15.73
CA LEU A 60 17.89 22.58 -14.36
C LEU A 60 17.22 23.66 -13.51
N ILE A 61 16.56 23.24 -12.45
CA ILE A 61 15.98 24.10 -11.42
C ILE A 61 17.10 24.45 -10.42
N PRO A 62 17.30 25.74 -10.08
CA PRO A 62 18.21 26.13 -9.01
C PRO A 62 17.85 25.42 -7.70
N LYS A 63 18.87 24.93 -6.97
CA LYS A 63 18.68 24.17 -5.74
C LYS A 63 17.85 24.95 -4.72
N GLU A 64 18.09 26.25 -4.59
CA GLU A 64 17.38 27.13 -3.67
C GLU A 64 15.88 27.20 -3.99
N THR A 65 15.53 27.24 -5.28
CA THR A 65 14.13 27.24 -5.73
C THR A 65 13.47 25.89 -5.46
N TRP A 66 14.14 24.78 -5.79
CA TRP A 66 13.63 23.44 -5.53
C TRP A 66 13.38 23.21 -4.03
N GLU A 67 14.39 23.48 -3.21
CA GLU A 67 14.31 23.33 -1.75
C GLU A 67 13.21 24.19 -1.14
N LYS A 68 13.10 25.46 -1.55
CA LYS A 68 12.03 26.35 -1.09
C LYS A 68 10.65 25.76 -1.40
N VAL A 69 10.41 25.36 -2.64
CA VAL A 69 9.09 24.84 -3.06
C VAL A 69 8.77 23.52 -2.37
N LYS A 70 9.77 22.62 -2.24
CA LYS A 70 9.64 21.34 -1.53
C LYS A 70 9.29 21.55 -0.07
N LEU A 71 10.03 22.40 0.66
CA LEU A 71 9.79 22.67 2.07
C LEU A 71 8.41 23.27 2.30
N GLU A 72 8.05 24.32 1.55
CA GLU A 72 6.73 24.95 1.68
C GLU A 72 5.58 24.00 1.28
N PHE A 73 5.84 22.99 0.45
CA PHE A 73 4.87 21.95 0.10
C PHE A 73 4.72 20.91 1.22
N LEU A 74 5.83 20.41 1.77
CA LEU A 74 5.84 19.46 2.90
C LEU A 74 5.23 20.09 4.16
N ASP A 75 5.46 21.37 4.41
CA ASP A 75 4.82 22.11 5.51
C ASP A 75 3.30 22.17 5.35
N GLY A 76 2.81 22.37 4.12
CA GLY A 76 1.38 22.30 3.80
C GLY A 76 0.77 20.90 3.99
N LEU A 77 1.60 19.86 4.07
CA LEU A 77 1.22 18.47 4.37
C LEU A 77 1.37 18.12 5.86
N ALA A 78 1.57 19.08 6.76
CA ALA A 78 1.59 18.81 8.20
C ALA A 78 0.33 18.07 8.66
N GLY A 79 0.52 16.91 9.30
CA GLY A 79 -0.58 16.02 9.71
C GLY A 79 -1.25 15.21 8.57
N HIS A 80 -0.81 15.39 7.32
CA HIS A 80 -1.33 14.63 6.19
C HIS A 80 -0.85 13.17 6.22
N PRO A 81 -1.72 12.17 5.98
CA PRO A 81 -1.34 10.76 6.05
C PRO A 81 -0.17 10.35 5.14
N LEU A 82 -0.04 10.99 3.97
CA LEU A 82 1.01 10.68 2.99
C LEU A 82 2.30 11.53 3.14
N ARG A 83 2.41 12.38 4.16
CA ARG A 83 3.55 13.31 4.28
C ARG A 83 4.89 12.57 4.26
N THR A 84 5.04 11.56 5.12
CA THR A 84 6.29 10.80 5.24
C THR A 84 6.64 10.07 3.95
N ASP A 85 5.66 9.52 3.24
CA ASP A 85 5.90 8.79 1.99
C ASP A 85 6.36 9.72 0.86
N ILE A 86 5.77 10.91 0.80
CA ILE A 86 6.14 11.95 -0.14
C ILE A 86 7.54 12.51 0.18
N GLU A 87 7.87 12.67 1.45
CA GLU A 87 9.20 13.08 1.90
C GLU A 87 10.27 12.03 1.54
N ASP A 88 9.99 10.75 1.78
CA ASP A 88 10.85 9.64 1.38
C ASP A 88 11.07 9.60 -0.14
N LEU A 89 10.01 9.87 -0.92
CA LEU A 89 10.04 9.96 -2.37
C LEU A 89 10.95 11.09 -2.86
N PHE A 90 10.87 12.28 -2.26
CA PHE A 90 11.78 13.39 -2.59
C PHE A 90 13.22 13.04 -2.29
N HIS A 91 13.50 12.51 -1.09
CA HIS A 91 14.85 12.12 -0.73
C HIS A 91 15.42 11.02 -1.65
N LEU A 92 14.58 10.08 -2.09
CA LEU A 92 15.00 9.04 -3.02
C LEU A 92 15.34 9.63 -4.40
N PHE A 93 14.52 10.55 -4.91
CA PHE A 93 14.81 11.29 -6.14
C PHE A 93 16.15 12.03 -6.04
N GLU A 94 16.32 12.84 -5.00
CA GLU A 94 17.52 13.67 -4.81
C GLU A 94 18.79 12.84 -4.71
N THR A 95 18.71 11.67 -4.07
CA THR A 95 19.83 10.73 -3.98
C THR A 95 20.12 10.08 -5.33
N SER A 96 19.08 9.64 -6.04
CA SER A 96 19.21 8.92 -7.32
C SER A 96 19.77 9.81 -8.44
N TYR A 97 19.42 11.09 -8.42
CA TYR A 97 19.83 12.09 -9.41
C TYR A 97 20.99 12.97 -8.92
N LYS A 98 21.68 12.60 -7.83
CA LYS A 98 22.86 13.31 -7.28
C LYS A 98 22.61 14.80 -7.03
N GLY A 99 21.41 15.16 -6.59
CA GLY A 99 20.99 16.55 -6.36
C GLY A 99 20.75 17.36 -7.63
N ARG A 100 20.69 16.74 -8.81
CA ARG A 100 20.24 17.39 -10.04
C ARG A 100 18.71 17.54 -9.97
N HIS A 101 18.23 18.77 -9.98
CA HIS A 101 16.80 19.06 -9.92
C HIS A 101 16.33 19.49 -11.31
N ASP A 102 15.54 18.65 -11.97
CA ASP A 102 14.93 18.92 -13.27
C ASP A 102 13.49 18.39 -13.24
N LEU A 103 12.53 19.20 -13.70
CA LEU A 103 11.12 18.83 -13.62
C LEU A 103 10.77 17.66 -14.54
N ALA A 104 11.44 17.52 -15.69
CA ALA A 104 11.25 16.39 -16.59
C ALA A 104 11.84 15.10 -16.00
N GLU A 105 12.98 15.18 -15.31
CA GLU A 105 13.54 14.05 -14.55
C GLU A 105 12.61 13.65 -13.40
N TRP A 106 12.12 14.62 -12.63
CA TRP A 106 11.12 14.37 -11.58
C TRP A 106 9.87 13.68 -12.14
N ASN A 107 9.31 14.19 -13.25
CA ASN A 107 8.13 13.60 -13.89
C ASN A 107 8.38 12.17 -14.39
N THR A 108 9.58 11.90 -14.91
CA THR A 108 9.98 10.55 -15.34
C THR A 108 10.11 9.63 -14.14
N PHE A 109 10.76 10.10 -13.08
CA PHE A 109 10.95 9.37 -11.83
C PHE A 109 9.60 8.96 -11.20
N VAL A 110 8.68 9.91 -10.99
CA VAL A 110 7.37 9.61 -10.36
C VAL A 110 6.42 8.80 -11.25
N ARG A 111 6.71 8.68 -12.55
CA ARG A 111 5.99 7.80 -13.47
C ARG A 111 6.46 6.35 -13.34
N GLU A 112 7.74 6.15 -13.06
CA GLU A 112 8.38 4.83 -13.06
C GLU A 112 8.36 4.17 -11.67
N ILE A 113 8.55 4.96 -10.62
CA ILE A 113 8.61 4.46 -9.25
C ILE A 113 7.22 4.06 -8.71
N ARG A 114 7.19 3.05 -7.83
CA ARG A 114 6.02 2.76 -6.99
C ARG A 114 6.18 3.36 -5.61
N ILE A 115 5.07 3.80 -5.00
CA ILE A 115 5.11 4.42 -3.67
C ILE A 115 5.70 3.45 -2.62
N SER A 116 5.47 2.15 -2.79
CA SER A 116 6.01 1.07 -1.97
C SER A 116 7.55 0.92 -2.06
N ASP A 117 8.15 1.32 -3.19
CA ASP A 117 9.60 1.29 -3.39
C ASP A 117 10.30 2.42 -2.64
N ALA A 118 9.63 3.57 -2.50
CA ALA A 118 10.15 4.73 -1.79
C ALA A 118 10.21 4.53 -0.26
N VAL A 119 9.37 3.65 0.29
CA VAL A 119 9.30 3.41 1.74
C VAL A 119 10.63 2.85 2.27
N ARG A 120 11.23 3.61 3.19
CA ARG A 120 12.47 3.22 3.88
C ARG A 120 12.19 2.35 5.11
N PRO A 121 13.06 1.37 5.41
CA PRO A 121 13.02 0.69 6.69
C PRO A 121 13.28 1.67 7.85
N GLU A 122 12.30 1.81 8.75
CA GLU A 122 12.39 2.67 9.93
C GLU A 122 12.64 1.84 11.20
N LYS A 123 13.43 2.36 12.14
CA LYS A 123 13.58 1.73 13.47
C LYS A 123 12.26 1.87 14.24
N GLY A 124 11.80 0.79 14.86
CA GLY A 124 10.56 0.79 15.65
C GLY A 124 9.28 0.60 14.84
N VAL A 125 9.39 0.38 13.52
CA VAL A 125 8.27 -0.03 12.65
C VAL A 125 8.60 -1.36 12.02
N VAL A 126 7.71 -2.35 12.17
CA VAL A 126 7.82 -3.64 11.49
C VAL A 126 7.32 -3.47 10.05
N MET A 127 8.21 -3.63 9.08
CA MET A 127 7.84 -3.57 7.67
C MET A 127 7.27 -4.92 7.23
N VAL A 128 6.06 -4.93 6.69
CA VAL A 128 5.40 -6.17 6.23
C VAL A 128 5.25 -6.12 4.71
N SER A 129 5.72 -7.12 3.99
CA SER A 129 5.55 -7.19 2.53
C SER A 129 5.59 -8.63 2.03
N THR A 130 5.31 -8.83 0.74
CA THR A 130 5.58 -10.14 0.13
C THR A 130 7.07 -10.31 -0.13
N MET A 131 7.55 -11.56 -0.16
CA MET A 131 8.93 -11.89 -0.50
C MET A 131 9.40 -11.31 -1.84
N HIS A 132 8.48 -11.09 -2.79
CA HIS A 132 8.81 -10.46 -4.07
C HIS A 132 9.18 -8.98 -3.92
N LYS A 133 8.54 -8.28 -2.98
CA LYS A 133 8.68 -6.83 -2.75
C LYS A 133 9.81 -6.46 -1.80
N SER A 134 10.50 -7.44 -1.22
CA SER A 134 11.68 -7.19 -0.36
C SER A 134 13.00 -7.14 -1.13
N LYS A 135 12.98 -7.40 -2.45
CA LYS A 135 14.19 -7.36 -3.29
C LYS A 135 14.89 -6.01 -3.19
N GLY A 136 16.22 -6.04 -3.03
CA GLY A 136 17.05 -4.83 -2.94
C GLY A 136 16.96 -4.09 -1.60
N LYS A 137 16.19 -4.59 -0.63
CA LYS A 137 16.15 -4.08 0.75
C LYS A 137 16.88 -5.06 1.68
N GLU A 138 17.40 -4.57 2.80
CA GLU A 138 18.06 -5.39 3.82
C GLU A 138 17.58 -4.95 5.21
N PHE A 139 17.49 -5.90 6.12
CA PHE A 139 16.94 -5.72 7.47
C PHE A 139 17.85 -6.39 8.50
N THR A 140 17.94 -5.81 9.68
CA THR A 140 18.63 -6.46 10.81
C THR A 140 17.98 -7.80 11.14
N ASN A 141 16.64 -7.82 11.26
CA ASN A 141 15.87 -9.00 11.59
C ASN A 141 14.84 -9.28 10.49
N VAL A 142 14.74 -10.52 10.02
CA VAL A 142 13.72 -10.96 9.05
C VAL A 142 12.94 -12.14 9.61
N PHE A 143 11.62 -12.01 9.56
CA PHE A 143 10.66 -13.08 9.85
C PHE A 143 9.99 -13.47 8.53
N ILE A 144 10.06 -14.74 8.15
CA ILE A 144 9.38 -15.27 6.96
C ILE A 144 8.20 -16.10 7.44
N HIS A 145 7.00 -15.78 6.96
CA HIS A 145 5.79 -16.54 7.24
C HIS A 145 5.38 -17.35 6.00
N LEU A 146 5.29 -18.67 6.18
CA LEU A 146 4.95 -19.64 5.15
C LEU A 146 3.77 -20.50 5.61
N ASP A 147 2.55 -20.11 5.19
CA ASP A 147 1.32 -20.86 5.46
C ASP A 147 0.96 -21.80 4.29
N GLY A 148 1.07 -23.11 4.51
CA GLY A 148 0.70 -24.14 3.54
C GLY A 148 1.61 -24.21 2.31
N HIS A 149 2.73 -23.49 2.30
CA HIS A 149 3.60 -23.39 1.13
C HIS A 149 4.61 -24.54 1.11
N VAL A 150 4.60 -25.30 0.01
CA VAL A 150 5.57 -26.37 -0.25
C VAL A 150 6.67 -25.83 -1.19
N LEU A 151 7.93 -26.15 -0.90
CA LEU A 151 9.09 -25.77 -1.71
C LEU A 151 9.35 -26.80 -2.83
N ASP A 152 8.36 -27.01 -3.68
CA ASP A 152 8.36 -28.04 -4.73
C ASP A 152 9.08 -27.62 -6.02
N SER A 153 9.06 -26.33 -6.33
CA SER A 153 9.62 -25.72 -7.54
C SER A 153 10.90 -24.93 -7.27
N ASP A 154 11.75 -24.82 -8.29
CA ASP A 154 12.98 -24.02 -8.21
C ASP A 154 12.67 -22.53 -8.05
N GLU A 155 11.58 -22.05 -8.62
CA GLU A 155 11.07 -20.69 -8.43
C GLU A 155 10.72 -20.42 -6.96
N ALA A 156 10.02 -21.35 -6.30
CA ALA A 156 9.66 -21.21 -4.89
C ALA A 156 10.90 -21.24 -3.99
N ARG A 157 11.85 -22.15 -4.24
CA ARG A 157 13.13 -22.22 -3.52
C ARG A 157 13.95 -20.95 -3.71
N ARG A 158 14.05 -20.44 -4.94
CA ARG A 158 14.76 -19.20 -5.26
C ARG A 158 14.11 -18.00 -4.58
N LEU A 159 12.78 -17.94 -4.54
CA LEU A 159 12.06 -16.88 -3.84
C LEU A 159 12.37 -16.89 -2.34
N LEU A 160 12.30 -18.05 -1.70
CA LEU A 160 12.65 -18.19 -0.28
C LEU A 160 14.11 -17.80 -0.05
N TYR A 161 15.04 -18.28 -0.88
CA TYR A 161 16.45 -17.91 -0.80
C TYR A 161 16.65 -16.39 -0.85
N VAL A 162 16.01 -15.70 -1.81
CA VAL A 162 16.08 -14.24 -1.91
C VAL A 162 15.56 -13.57 -0.65
N ALA A 163 14.45 -14.07 -0.07
CA ALA A 163 13.90 -13.57 1.18
C ALA A 163 14.82 -13.78 2.39
N CYS A 164 15.47 -14.96 2.50
CA CYS A 164 16.43 -15.25 3.56
C CYS A 164 17.63 -14.30 3.52
N THR A 165 18.16 -14.02 2.31
CA THR A 165 19.31 -13.09 2.14
C THR A 165 18.97 -11.61 2.42
N ARG A 166 17.74 -11.29 2.84
CA ARG A 166 17.40 -9.93 3.29
C ARG A 166 17.80 -9.70 4.75
N ALA A 167 18.12 -10.75 5.51
CA ALA A 167 18.54 -10.68 6.91
C ALA A 167 20.03 -10.37 7.03
N MET A 168 20.38 -9.40 7.87
CA MET A 168 21.78 -9.10 8.24
C MET A 168 22.21 -9.90 9.47
N ASP A 169 21.37 -9.93 10.52
CA ASP A 169 21.74 -10.47 11.83
C ASP A 169 20.89 -11.69 12.21
N SER A 170 19.56 -11.61 12.11
CA SER A 170 18.67 -12.71 12.50
C SER A 170 17.63 -13.06 11.43
N LEU A 171 17.44 -14.36 11.23
CA LEU A 171 16.46 -14.94 10.32
C LEU A 171 15.56 -15.92 11.07
N HIS A 172 14.26 -15.67 11.04
CA HIS A 172 13.23 -16.52 11.61
C HIS A 172 12.31 -17.02 10.50
N ILE A 173 12.05 -18.33 10.43
CA ILE A 173 11.13 -18.91 9.45
C ILE A 173 10.01 -19.61 10.21
N HIS A 174 8.80 -19.08 10.06
CA HIS A 174 7.58 -19.62 10.64
C HIS A 174 6.82 -20.37 9.55
N SER A 175 6.61 -21.67 9.75
CA SER A 175 5.85 -22.48 8.81
C SER A 175 5.03 -23.55 9.53
N ASN A 176 3.87 -23.87 8.95
CA ASN A 176 3.04 -25.02 9.33
C ASN A 176 3.30 -26.24 8.44
N THR A 177 4.26 -26.16 7.51
CA THR A 177 4.76 -27.29 6.72
C THR A 177 6.26 -27.51 7.01
N PRO A 178 6.77 -28.73 6.81
CA PRO A 178 8.20 -28.98 6.96
C PRO A 178 9.04 -28.15 5.97
N VAL A 179 9.92 -27.29 6.49
CA VAL A 179 10.83 -26.43 5.72
C VAL A 179 12.26 -26.64 6.20
N LEU A 180 13.18 -26.82 5.24
CA LEU A 180 14.62 -27.01 5.50
C LEU A 180 14.88 -28.14 6.53
N THR A 181 14.19 -29.27 6.42
CA THR A 181 14.28 -30.39 7.38
C THR A 181 15.70 -30.94 7.52
N ASP A 182 16.45 -30.95 6.41
CA ASP A 182 17.78 -31.57 6.35
C ASP A 182 18.90 -30.59 6.73
N TYR A 183 18.57 -29.31 6.96
CA TYR A 183 19.52 -28.30 7.38
C TYR A 183 19.86 -28.47 8.87
N GLN A 184 21.15 -28.61 9.18
CA GLN A 184 21.71 -28.80 10.52
C GLN A 184 22.82 -27.77 10.82
N GLY A 185 22.60 -26.50 10.47
CA GLY A 185 23.53 -25.42 10.83
C GLY A 185 23.73 -25.30 12.34
N LEU A 186 24.93 -24.87 12.75
CA LEU A 186 25.33 -24.77 14.17
C LEU A 186 24.44 -23.81 14.98
N ASP A 187 23.97 -22.72 14.36
CA ASP A 187 23.15 -21.70 15.01
C ASP A 187 21.64 -21.89 14.76
N LEU A 188 21.22 -23.13 14.46
CA LEU A 188 19.82 -23.45 14.19
C LEU A 188 19.05 -23.77 15.48
N GLU A 189 18.05 -22.95 15.78
CA GLU A 189 17.03 -23.25 16.79
C GLU A 189 15.72 -23.68 16.11
N ARG A 190 15.09 -24.75 16.62
CA ARG A 190 13.76 -25.20 16.18
C ARG A 190 12.81 -25.15 17.37
N VAL A 191 11.74 -24.37 17.22
CA VAL A 191 10.67 -24.24 18.22
C VAL A 191 9.37 -24.72 17.58
N VAL A 192 8.58 -25.48 18.34
CA VAL A 192 7.24 -25.92 17.95
C VAL A 192 6.24 -25.13 18.77
N ASP A 193 5.39 -24.39 18.09
CA ASP A 193 4.23 -23.72 18.68
C ASP A 193 2.98 -24.57 18.40
N ALA A 194 2.26 -24.94 19.45
CA ALA A 194 1.03 -25.73 19.38
C ALA A 194 -0.23 -24.89 19.66
N ASP A 195 -0.07 -23.59 19.90
CA ASP A 195 -1.17 -22.70 20.20
C ASP A 195 -2.00 -22.40 18.94
N GLU A 196 -3.32 -22.28 19.12
CA GLU A 196 -4.24 -21.89 18.06
C GLU A 196 -4.37 -20.36 18.02
N HIS A 197 -3.92 -19.76 16.91
CA HIS A 197 -3.95 -18.30 16.73
C HIS A 197 -5.19 -17.86 15.95
N SER A 198 -6.10 -17.18 16.64
CA SER A 198 -7.30 -16.65 15.98
C SER A 198 -6.97 -15.48 15.04
N PRO A 199 -7.62 -15.40 13.86
CA PRO A 199 -7.52 -14.24 12.98
C PRO A 199 -7.93 -12.93 13.68
N PRO A 200 -7.34 -11.79 13.28
CA PRO A 200 -7.61 -10.51 13.92
C PRO A 200 -9.07 -10.06 13.73
N ALA A 201 -9.62 -9.35 14.71
CA ALA A 201 -11.00 -8.84 14.63
C ALA A 201 -11.19 -7.79 13.51
N THR A 202 -10.13 -7.06 13.17
CA THR A 202 -10.15 -6.02 12.14
C THR A 202 -8.91 -6.11 11.28
N ILE A 203 -9.09 -5.96 9.96
CA ILE A 203 -7.99 -5.82 8.99
C ILE A 203 -8.22 -4.59 8.12
N GLU A 204 -7.14 -3.99 7.64
CA GLU A 204 -7.19 -2.90 6.67
C GLU A 204 -6.80 -3.39 5.27
N TYR A 205 -7.56 -2.99 4.25
CA TYR A 205 -7.30 -3.34 2.86
C TYR A 205 -7.32 -2.09 1.98
N VAL A 206 -6.20 -1.75 1.35
CA VAL A 206 -6.12 -0.61 0.42
C VAL A 206 -6.55 -1.08 -0.97
N LEU A 207 -7.59 -0.46 -1.52
CA LEU A 207 -8.02 -0.72 -2.89
C LEU A 207 -7.14 0.03 -3.90
N GLY A 208 -6.86 -0.59 -5.03
CA GLY A 208 -6.29 -0.01 -6.22
C GLY A 208 -7.33 0.36 -7.27
N MET A 209 -6.82 0.77 -8.43
CA MET A 209 -7.60 1.09 -9.62
C MET A 209 -8.42 -0.09 -10.16
N THR A 210 -7.96 -1.32 -9.96
CA THR A 210 -8.68 -2.52 -10.45
C THR A 210 -9.84 -2.92 -9.54
N GLU A 211 -9.77 -2.61 -8.24
CA GLU A 211 -10.84 -2.90 -7.29
C GLU A 211 -11.96 -1.84 -7.24
N VAL A 212 -11.75 -0.68 -7.86
CA VAL A 212 -12.73 0.41 -7.93
C VAL A 212 -13.37 0.49 -9.32
N ASN A 213 -14.69 0.69 -9.38
CA ASN A 213 -15.34 1.06 -10.63
C ASN A 213 -15.00 2.52 -10.98
N LEU A 214 -13.91 2.73 -11.71
CA LEU A 214 -13.38 4.06 -12.06
C LEU A 214 -14.41 4.96 -12.73
N GLY A 215 -15.29 4.39 -13.56
CA GLY A 215 -16.37 5.12 -14.23
C GLY A 215 -17.40 5.70 -13.28
N SER A 216 -17.60 5.11 -12.09
CA SER A 216 -18.52 5.63 -11.07
C SER A 216 -18.06 6.98 -10.51
N CYS A 217 -16.75 7.13 -10.28
CA CYS A 217 -16.13 8.35 -9.78
C CYS A 217 -16.37 9.56 -10.70
N ALA A 218 -16.38 9.33 -12.01
CA ALA A 218 -16.62 10.40 -12.99
C ALA A 218 -17.99 11.09 -12.79
N TYR A 219 -19.03 10.35 -12.41
CA TYR A 219 -20.38 10.90 -12.17
C TYR A 219 -20.51 11.69 -10.87
N VAL A 220 -19.53 11.57 -9.97
CA VAL A 220 -19.55 12.17 -8.63
C VAL A 220 -18.35 13.09 -8.40
N SER A 221 -17.75 13.59 -9.50
CA SER A 221 -16.54 14.43 -9.50
C SER A 221 -16.64 15.65 -8.56
N GLU A 222 -17.80 16.31 -8.48
CA GLU A 222 -18.00 17.45 -7.58
C GLU A 222 -17.94 17.09 -6.09
N ARG A 223 -18.30 15.85 -5.73
CA ARG A 223 -18.10 15.33 -4.37
C ARG A 223 -16.64 14.99 -4.12
N ILE A 224 -15.99 14.32 -5.08
CA ILE A 224 -14.57 13.93 -4.98
C ILE A 224 -13.64 15.15 -4.83
N LYS A 225 -13.93 16.28 -5.49
CA LYS A 225 -13.17 17.53 -5.35
C LYS A 225 -13.11 18.05 -3.91
N LYS A 226 -14.12 17.75 -3.09
CA LYS A 226 -14.21 18.20 -1.69
C LYS A 226 -13.52 17.24 -0.73
N LEU A 227 -13.20 16.03 -1.17
CA LEU A 227 -12.53 15.02 -0.35
C LEU A 227 -11.05 15.33 -0.19
N ARG A 228 -10.50 14.90 0.93
CA ARG A 228 -9.06 14.87 1.23
C ARG A 228 -8.66 13.46 1.63
N THR A 229 -7.39 13.12 1.44
CA THR A 229 -6.83 11.90 2.00
C THR A 229 -6.99 11.90 3.52
N GLY A 230 -7.46 10.78 4.05
CA GLY A 230 -7.85 10.62 5.45
C GLY A 230 -9.34 10.82 5.74
N ASP A 231 -10.13 11.38 4.82
CA ASP A 231 -11.57 11.55 5.04
C ASP A 231 -12.28 10.22 5.25
N GLU A 232 -13.18 10.15 6.24
CA GLU A 232 -13.94 8.95 6.58
C GLU A 232 -14.95 8.60 5.47
N LEU A 233 -15.02 7.32 5.16
CA LEU A 233 -15.92 6.75 4.16
C LEU A 233 -16.78 5.66 4.81
N ARG A 234 -18.07 5.68 4.50
CA ARG A 234 -19.06 4.73 5.05
C ARG A 234 -19.62 3.84 3.96
N PRO A 235 -20.00 2.59 4.29
CA PRO A 235 -20.70 1.72 3.35
C PRO A 235 -21.94 2.41 2.79
N ASP A 236 -22.07 2.39 1.47
CA ASP A 236 -23.21 2.97 0.76
C ASP A 236 -23.63 2.03 -0.38
N VAL A 237 -24.90 2.10 -0.78
CA VAL A 237 -25.45 1.29 -1.88
C VAL A 237 -26.25 2.18 -2.81
N VAL A 238 -25.79 2.32 -4.04
CA VAL A 238 -26.52 3.05 -5.08
C VAL A 238 -27.56 2.13 -5.71
N GLN A 239 -28.82 2.57 -5.67
CA GLN A 239 -29.94 1.90 -6.31
C GLN A 239 -30.05 2.37 -7.77
N PHE A 240 -29.90 1.44 -8.71
CA PHE A 240 -30.25 1.62 -10.11
C PHE A 240 -31.62 0.97 -10.40
N SER A 241 -32.20 1.25 -11.56
CA SER A 241 -33.50 0.72 -11.97
C SER A 241 -33.59 -0.81 -11.85
N ASN A 242 -32.53 -1.52 -12.26
CA ASN A 242 -32.51 -2.99 -12.32
C ASN A 242 -31.39 -3.62 -11.49
N ASN A 243 -30.64 -2.85 -10.69
CA ASN A 243 -29.51 -3.39 -9.93
C ASN A 243 -29.16 -2.51 -8.71
N ARG A 244 -28.40 -3.07 -7.77
CA ARG A 244 -27.77 -2.35 -6.66
C ARG A 244 -26.26 -2.46 -6.80
N ALA A 245 -25.55 -1.36 -6.59
CA ALA A 245 -24.09 -1.39 -6.56
C ALA A 245 -23.60 -0.91 -5.19
N PRO A 246 -22.92 -1.78 -4.43
CA PRO A 246 -22.28 -1.37 -3.19
C PRO A 246 -21.03 -0.54 -3.48
N GLY A 247 -20.68 0.33 -2.55
CA GLY A 247 -19.53 1.19 -2.61
C GLY A 247 -19.31 1.92 -1.30
N LEU A 248 -18.65 3.07 -1.39
CA LEU A 248 -18.44 3.96 -0.27
C LEU A 248 -18.96 5.36 -0.57
N GLY A 249 -19.43 6.02 0.48
CA GLY A 249 -19.94 7.38 0.43
C GLY A 249 -19.54 8.19 1.65
N THR A 250 -19.84 9.47 1.58
CA THR A 250 -19.84 10.38 2.72
C THR A 250 -21.28 10.68 3.14
N ALA A 251 -21.48 11.56 4.12
CA ALA A 251 -22.80 12.11 4.42
C ALA A 251 -23.48 12.80 3.22
N GLN A 252 -22.72 13.23 2.20
CA GLN A 252 -23.26 13.85 0.97
C GLN A 252 -23.56 12.82 -0.14
N GLY A 253 -23.42 11.52 0.14
CA GLY A 253 -23.73 10.39 -0.73
C GLY A 253 -22.50 9.69 -1.30
N ASN A 254 -22.76 8.73 -2.21
CA ASN A 254 -21.75 7.88 -2.83
C ASN A 254 -20.61 8.66 -3.51
N VAL A 255 -19.38 8.19 -3.28
CA VAL A 255 -18.16 8.73 -3.90
C VAL A 255 -17.44 7.71 -4.80
N LEU A 256 -17.69 6.41 -4.59
CA LEU A 256 -17.19 5.34 -5.44
C LEU A 256 -18.07 4.10 -5.34
N LEU A 257 -18.04 3.28 -6.39
CA LEU A 257 -18.58 1.93 -6.39
C LEU A 257 -17.45 0.91 -6.51
N TYR A 258 -17.64 -0.26 -5.91
CA TYR A 258 -16.69 -1.37 -6.05
C TYR A 258 -16.71 -1.97 -7.45
N SER A 259 -15.58 -2.49 -7.91
CA SER A 259 -15.53 -3.30 -9.12
C SER A 259 -16.18 -4.67 -8.87
N ARG A 260 -16.72 -5.28 -9.94
CA ARG A 260 -17.32 -6.62 -9.83
C ARG A 260 -16.28 -7.69 -9.48
N GLU A 261 -15.06 -7.50 -9.98
CA GLU A 261 -13.95 -8.40 -9.70
C GLU A 261 -13.57 -8.35 -8.22
N PHE A 262 -13.46 -7.15 -7.64
CA PHE A 262 -13.22 -7.02 -6.20
C PHE A 262 -14.26 -7.77 -5.37
N LEU A 263 -15.55 -7.55 -5.63
CA LEU A 263 -16.63 -8.20 -4.88
C LEU A 263 -16.60 -9.73 -5.04
N GLY A 264 -16.36 -10.23 -6.26
CA GLY A 264 -16.42 -11.67 -6.55
C GLY A 264 -15.16 -12.46 -6.19
N SER A 265 -13.98 -11.83 -6.22
CA SER A 265 -12.70 -12.52 -6.05
C SER A 265 -11.94 -12.04 -4.81
N ALA A 266 -11.47 -10.79 -4.81
CA ALA A 266 -10.59 -10.26 -3.77
C ALA A 266 -11.28 -10.21 -2.41
N PHE A 267 -12.46 -9.59 -2.34
CA PHE A 267 -13.24 -9.51 -1.12
C PHE A 267 -13.83 -10.86 -0.72
N GLY A 268 -14.26 -11.68 -1.69
CA GLY A 268 -14.85 -13.00 -1.41
C GLY A 268 -13.97 -13.93 -0.58
N ARG A 269 -12.64 -13.76 -0.59
CA ARG A 269 -11.72 -14.50 0.30
C ARG A 269 -11.84 -14.07 1.76
N PHE A 270 -11.95 -12.77 2.01
CA PHE A 270 -12.16 -12.23 3.36
C PHE A 270 -13.58 -12.50 3.86
N GLU A 271 -14.58 -12.43 2.98
CA GLU A 271 -15.97 -12.75 3.32
C GLU A 271 -16.11 -14.20 3.81
N ARG A 272 -15.47 -15.17 3.13
CA ARG A 272 -15.44 -16.58 3.59
C ARG A 272 -14.79 -16.77 4.95
N ASN A 273 -13.90 -15.85 5.36
CA ASN A 273 -13.26 -15.85 6.66
C ASN A 273 -14.05 -15.05 7.72
N GLY A 274 -15.28 -14.62 7.39
CA GLY A 274 -16.22 -13.95 8.30
C GLY A 274 -16.05 -12.43 8.38
N TYR A 275 -15.28 -11.82 7.46
CA TYR A 275 -15.08 -10.38 7.42
C TYR A 275 -16.16 -9.68 6.59
N ALA A 276 -16.66 -8.56 7.09
CA ALA A 276 -17.54 -7.64 6.39
C ALA A 276 -16.87 -6.26 6.23
N ILE A 277 -17.24 -5.52 5.18
CA ILE A 277 -16.79 -4.14 5.00
C ILE A 277 -17.51 -3.25 6.02
N ALA A 278 -16.76 -2.70 6.98
CA ALA A 278 -17.28 -1.80 8.00
C ALA A 278 -17.25 -0.31 7.58
N GLY A 279 -16.45 0.01 6.55
CA GLY A 279 -16.23 1.37 6.06
C GLY A 279 -14.79 1.54 5.62
N GLY A 280 -14.26 2.75 5.71
CA GLY A 280 -12.86 3.03 5.40
C GLY A 280 -12.53 4.51 5.49
N ARG A 281 -11.40 4.86 4.89
CA ARG A 281 -10.99 6.25 4.66
C ARG A 281 -10.43 6.41 3.27
N VAL A 282 -10.40 7.64 2.77
CA VAL A 282 -9.68 7.97 1.53
C VAL A 282 -8.18 7.70 1.76
N GLU A 283 -7.60 6.77 1.01
CA GLU A 283 -6.15 6.54 1.05
C GLU A 283 -5.45 7.37 -0.02
N TYR A 284 -5.93 7.27 -1.27
CA TYR A 284 -5.39 8.04 -2.38
C TYR A 284 -6.51 8.67 -3.19
N ILE A 285 -6.20 9.83 -3.76
CA ILE A 285 -6.99 10.40 -4.85
C ILE A 285 -6.06 10.57 -6.04
N VAL A 286 -6.41 9.90 -7.13
CA VAL A 286 -5.51 9.70 -8.28
C VAL A 286 -6.20 10.09 -9.56
N GLU A 287 -5.40 10.60 -10.49
CA GLU A 287 -5.85 10.95 -11.82
C GLU A 287 -6.01 9.69 -12.69
N TRP A 288 -7.17 9.53 -13.33
CA TRP A 288 -7.47 8.44 -14.26
C TRP A 288 -7.95 9.00 -15.60
N TYR A 289 -7.36 8.52 -16.69
CA TYR A 289 -7.75 8.88 -18.05
C TYR A 289 -8.72 7.84 -18.63
N ASP A 290 -9.97 8.26 -18.85
CA ASP A 290 -11.00 7.47 -19.51
C ASP A 290 -10.82 7.57 -21.03
N LYS A 291 -10.19 6.54 -21.61
CA LYS A 291 -9.96 6.42 -23.06
C LYS A 291 -11.24 6.50 -23.89
N LYS A 292 -12.40 6.10 -23.34
CA LYS A 292 -13.67 6.10 -24.10
C LYS A 292 -14.28 7.50 -24.18
N LYS A 293 -14.09 8.30 -23.12
CA LYS A 293 -14.62 9.67 -23.04
C LYS A 293 -13.58 10.72 -23.45
N ASP A 294 -12.35 10.30 -23.72
CA ASP A 294 -11.19 11.17 -23.95
C ASP A 294 -11.06 12.26 -22.88
N ARG A 295 -11.22 11.86 -21.62
CA ARG A 295 -11.29 12.78 -20.48
C ARG A 295 -10.63 12.19 -19.25
N THR A 296 -10.10 13.10 -18.44
CA THR A 296 -9.43 12.79 -17.19
C THR A 296 -10.34 13.08 -16.01
N TYR A 297 -10.39 12.16 -15.06
CA TYR A 297 -11.17 12.25 -13.82
C TYR A 297 -10.29 11.96 -12.61
N GLU A 298 -10.73 12.42 -11.44
CA GLU A 298 -10.14 11.96 -10.18
C GLU A 298 -10.95 10.78 -9.66
N VAL A 299 -10.24 9.75 -9.19
CA VAL A 299 -10.83 8.54 -8.62
C VAL A 299 -10.31 8.37 -7.20
N VAL A 300 -11.19 7.93 -6.31
CA VAL A 300 -10.90 7.69 -4.91
C VAL A 300 -10.51 6.24 -4.73
N LEU A 301 -9.34 6.01 -4.13
CA LEU A 301 -8.86 4.70 -3.73
C LEU A 301 -8.92 4.63 -2.20
N PRO A 302 -9.87 3.86 -1.64
CA PRO A 302 -10.06 3.81 -0.20
C PRO A 302 -9.15 2.77 0.46
N ARG A 303 -8.81 3.03 1.72
CA ARG A 303 -8.40 2.00 2.67
C ARG A 303 -9.63 1.53 3.43
N LEU A 304 -10.05 0.31 3.14
CA LEU A 304 -11.18 -0.35 3.78
C LEU A 304 -10.82 -0.82 5.18
N SER A 305 -11.77 -0.69 6.10
CA SER A 305 -11.77 -1.39 7.38
C SER A 305 -12.69 -2.60 7.22
N LEU A 306 -12.13 -3.80 7.28
CA LEU A 306 -12.88 -5.04 7.29
C LEU A 306 -12.96 -5.55 8.72
N ARG A 307 -14.17 -5.86 9.20
CA ARG A 307 -14.41 -6.33 10.56
C ARG A 307 -14.97 -7.73 10.52
N ARG A 308 -14.40 -8.62 11.32
CA ARG A 308 -14.90 -9.97 11.52
C ARG A 308 -16.06 -9.91 12.51
N SER A 309 -17.18 -10.56 12.17
CA SER A 309 -18.23 -10.81 13.16
C SER A 309 -17.67 -11.83 14.16
N GLU A 310 -17.63 -11.49 15.45
CA GLU A 310 -17.34 -12.49 16.47
C GLU A 310 -18.40 -13.58 16.38
N ALA A 311 -17.98 -14.85 16.33
CA ALA A 311 -18.92 -15.94 16.53
C ALA A 311 -19.47 -15.78 17.95
N THR A 312 -20.73 -15.38 18.07
CA THR A 312 -21.47 -15.51 19.31
C THR A 312 -21.53 -17.01 19.61
N ASN A 313 -20.64 -17.48 20.50
CA ASN A 313 -20.76 -18.82 21.09
C ASN A 313 -22.03 -18.91 21.93
#